data_AF-W9RZA4-F1
#
_entry.id   AF-W9RZA4-F1
#
_cell.length_a   1.000
_cell.length_b   1.000
_cell.length_c   1.000
_cell.angle_alpha   90.00
_cell.angle_beta   90.00
_cell.angle_gamma   90.00
#
_symmetry.space_group_name_H-M   'P 1'
#
loop_
_entity.id
_entity.type
_entity.pdbx_description
1 polymer ?
#
loop_
_entity_poly.entity_id
_entity_poly.type
_entity_poly.pdbx_seq_one_letter_code
_entity_poly.pdbx_strand_id
1 'polypeptide(L)'
;MASPAYSPWSPAISLLAISVLLHSATAPPPELVPPSTPPTSDCVNDLVMFSPCLSFVSSPPNNLSGEVPSKCCDAFSTTLNSASGFCLCFLLRQPRMLGFPLDESKVLSLPSLCPQRNPSLQALCSGS
;
A
#
# COMPACT_ATOMS: atom_id res chain seq x y z
N MET A 1 -17.63 34.46 55.10
CA MET A 1 -16.82 34.86 56.28
C MET A 1 -15.90 33.71 56.67
N ALA A 2 -14.67 34.05 57.03
CA ALA A 2 -13.72 33.29 57.85
C ALA A 2 -13.19 31.93 57.33
N SER A 3 -11.91 31.96 56.91
CA SER A 3 -10.96 30.90 57.25
C SER A 3 -10.87 30.72 58.78
N PRO A 4 -10.42 29.55 59.24
CA PRO A 4 -9.52 29.49 60.38
C PRO A 4 -8.12 29.03 59.95
N ALA A 5 -7.15 29.79 60.43
CA ALA A 5 -5.74 29.44 60.54
C ALA A 5 -5.49 28.67 61.85
N TYR A 6 -4.21 28.31 62.09
CA TYR A 6 -3.59 27.61 63.24
C TYR A 6 -3.49 26.07 63.10
N SER A 7 -2.37 25.40 63.37
CA SER A 7 -1.04 25.80 63.87
C SER A 7 -0.02 24.66 63.60
N PRO A 8 1.29 24.89 63.73
CA PRO A 8 2.37 23.98 63.35
C PRO A 8 2.90 23.13 64.53
N TRP A 9 3.96 22.35 64.25
CA TRP A 9 4.84 21.56 65.15
C TRP A 9 4.39 20.12 65.49
N SER A 10 4.95 19.15 64.76
CA SER A 10 5.78 18.07 65.35
C SER A 10 6.33 17.15 64.26
N PRO A 11 7.61 17.29 63.86
CA PRO A 11 8.28 16.39 62.96
C PRO A 11 9.15 15.42 63.76
N ALA A 12 8.56 14.47 64.47
CA ALA A 12 9.30 13.31 64.98
C ALA A 12 8.32 12.25 65.52
N ILE A 13 8.69 10.99 65.32
CA ILE A 13 8.18 9.80 66.02
C ILE A 13 6.90 9.20 65.43
N SER A 14 7.08 8.50 64.31
CA SER A 14 6.69 7.07 64.26
C SER A 14 7.39 6.40 63.09
N LEU A 15 8.70 6.22 63.27
CA LEU A 15 9.43 5.14 62.60
C LEU A 15 9.12 3.86 63.38
N LEU A 16 8.27 2.99 62.83
CA LEU A 16 8.50 1.55 62.68
C LEU A 16 7.20 0.80 62.32
N ALA A 17 7.36 -0.16 61.40
CA ALA A 17 6.37 -1.09 60.86
C ALA A 17 5.39 -0.42 59.88
N ILE A 18 5.36 -0.77 58.60
CA ILE A 18 5.19 -2.12 58.08
C ILE A 18 5.92 -2.24 56.73
N SER A 19 6.75 -3.28 56.65
CA SER A 19 7.42 -3.72 55.44
C SER A 19 6.44 -4.23 54.38
N VAL A 20 6.89 -4.16 53.12
CA VAL A 20 6.46 -4.93 51.95
C VAL A 20 5.24 -4.37 51.21
N LEU A 21 5.51 -3.76 50.04
CA LEU A 21 4.94 -4.13 48.74
C LEU A 21 5.61 -3.25 47.65
N LEU A 22 6.89 -3.52 47.37
CA LEU A 22 7.54 -3.02 46.15
C LEU A 22 7.33 -4.06 45.05
N HIS A 23 6.25 -3.91 44.28
CA HIS A 23 6.10 -4.56 42.98
C HIS A 23 5.78 -3.49 41.93
N SER A 24 6.79 -2.73 41.52
CA SER A 24 6.73 -2.03 40.25
C SER A 24 7.06 -3.04 39.16
N ALA A 25 6.04 -3.70 38.63
CA ALA A 25 6.12 -4.31 37.31
C ALA A 25 6.18 -3.16 36.30
N THR A 26 7.38 -2.70 35.98
CA THR A 26 7.60 -1.77 34.86
C THR A 26 7.33 -2.56 33.59
N ALA A 27 6.09 -2.57 33.14
CA ALA A 27 5.78 -2.98 31.78
C ALA A 27 6.58 -2.03 30.86
N PRO A 28 7.31 -2.56 29.86
CA PRO A 28 7.91 -1.69 28.85
C PRO A 28 6.79 -0.83 28.24
N PRO A 29 7.03 0.46 27.98
CA PRO A 29 6.05 1.29 27.26
C PRO A 29 5.64 0.57 25.98
N PRO A 30 4.37 0.63 25.56
CA PRO A 30 3.97 0.07 24.27
C PRO A 30 4.88 0.70 23.22
N GLU A 31 5.74 -0.14 22.62
CA GLU A 31 6.54 0.26 21.49
C GLU A 31 5.54 0.71 20.43
N LEU A 32 5.51 2.02 20.15
CA LEU A 32 4.79 2.55 19.02
C LEU A 32 5.48 1.99 17.78
N VAL A 33 5.04 0.81 17.36
CA VAL A 33 5.33 0.29 16.03
C VAL A 33 4.88 1.42 15.08
N PRO A 34 5.81 2.06 14.35
CA PRO A 34 5.42 3.05 13.37
C PRO A 34 4.39 2.40 12.45
N PRO A 35 3.33 3.12 12.02
CA PRO A 35 2.38 2.56 11.09
C PRO A 35 3.18 2.02 9.90
N SER A 36 3.12 0.70 9.70
CA SER A 36 3.75 0.06 8.55
C SER A 36 3.09 0.67 7.33
N THR A 37 3.71 1.67 6.72
CA THR A 37 3.24 2.22 5.45
C THR A 37 3.15 1.04 4.49
N PRO A 38 1.97 0.73 3.94
CA PRO A 38 1.86 -0.33 2.95
C PRO A 38 2.86 -0.02 1.83
N PRO A 39 3.50 -1.04 1.23
CA PRO A 39 4.61 -0.80 0.34
C PRO A 39 4.10 -0.02 -0.88
N THR A 40 4.40 1.27 -0.95
CA THR A 40 4.21 2.06 -2.17
C THR A 40 5.09 1.53 -3.32
N SER A 41 6.01 0.60 -3.02
CA SER A 41 6.80 -0.16 -3.98
C SER A 41 5.99 -1.13 -4.84
N ASP A 42 4.80 -1.55 -4.42
CA ASP A 42 4.10 -2.65 -5.09
C ASP A 42 3.52 -2.23 -6.45
N CYS A 43 3.04 -0.99 -6.58
CA CYS A 43 2.57 -0.47 -7.86
C CYS A 43 3.67 -0.35 -8.91
N VAL A 44 4.86 0.11 -8.52
CA VAL A 44 5.98 0.25 -9.48
C VAL A 44 6.38 -1.14 -9.98
N ASN A 45 6.48 -2.11 -9.08
CA ASN A 45 6.79 -3.49 -9.45
C ASN A 45 5.75 -4.08 -10.40
N ASP A 46 4.46 -3.88 -10.12
CA ASP A 46 3.38 -4.34 -11.00
C ASP A 46 3.42 -3.70 -12.39
N LEU A 47 3.69 -2.40 -12.46
CA LEU A 47 3.85 -1.69 -13.73
C LEU A 47 5.09 -2.15 -14.50
N VAL A 48 6.18 -2.48 -13.82
CA VAL A 48 7.39 -3.03 -14.44
C VAL A 48 7.14 -4.47 -14.94
N MET A 49 6.41 -5.27 -14.18
CA MET A 49 6.00 -6.63 -14.58
C MET A 49 5.10 -6.61 -15.83
N PHE A 50 4.36 -5.54 -16.06
CA PHE A 50 3.58 -5.34 -17.29
C PHE A 50 4.45 -5.08 -18.56
N SER A 51 5.76 -4.84 -18.42
CA SER A 51 6.66 -4.52 -19.55
C SER A 51 6.60 -5.47 -20.76
N PRO A 52 6.38 -6.79 -20.64
CA PRO A 52 6.29 -7.68 -21.80
C PRO A 52 5.11 -7.38 -22.75
N CYS A 53 4.12 -6.61 -22.30
CA CYS A 53 2.97 -6.20 -23.12
C CYS A 53 3.22 -4.93 -23.93
N LEU A 54 4.25 -4.14 -23.60
CA LEU A 54 4.41 -2.78 -24.10
C LEU A 54 4.53 -2.72 -25.62
N SER A 55 5.20 -3.67 -26.27
CA SER A 55 5.32 -3.67 -27.73
C SER A 55 3.97 -3.78 -28.46
N PHE A 56 2.93 -4.30 -27.81
CA PHE A 56 1.57 -4.40 -28.37
C PHE A 56 0.66 -3.24 -27.95
N VAL A 57 0.75 -2.80 -26.69
CA VAL A 57 -0.15 -1.76 -26.16
C VAL A 57 0.36 -0.33 -26.35
N SER A 58 1.59 -0.15 -26.82
CA SER A 58 2.10 1.19 -27.12
C SER A 58 1.41 1.80 -28.33
N SER A 59 1.39 3.12 -28.39
CA SER A 59 1.18 3.86 -29.64
C SER A 59 2.50 3.99 -30.42
N PRO A 60 2.47 4.39 -31.71
CA PRO A 60 3.68 4.70 -32.47
C PRO A 60 4.58 5.71 -31.74
N PRO A 61 5.92 5.54 -31.81
CA PRO A 61 6.66 4.54 -32.58
C PRO A 61 6.97 3.23 -31.83
N ASN A 62 6.45 3.04 -30.60
CA ASN A 62 6.83 1.92 -29.74
C ASN A 62 5.93 0.68 -29.90
N ASN A 63 4.95 0.72 -30.80
CA ASN A 63 4.04 -0.39 -31.13
C ASN A 63 4.71 -1.45 -32.02
N LEU A 64 5.83 -2.01 -31.55
CA LEU A 64 6.69 -2.90 -32.32
C LEU A 64 6.04 -4.25 -32.68
N SER A 65 4.90 -4.59 -32.06
CA SER A 65 4.17 -5.83 -32.32
C SER A 65 2.70 -5.57 -32.64
N GLY A 66 2.21 -6.17 -33.74
CA GLY A 66 0.79 -6.17 -34.08
C GLY A 66 -0.05 -7.18 -33.27
N GLU A 67 0.62 -8.18 -32.71
CA GLU A 67 0.03 -9.28 -31.93
C GLU A 67 0.51 -9.24 -30.47
N VAL A 68 -0.24 -9.89 -29.57
CA VAL A 68 0.12 -9.97 -28.15
C VAL A 68 1.37 -10.84 -27.98
N PRO A 69 2.47 -10.33 -27.38
CA PRO A 69 3.68 -11.11 -27.15
C PRO A 69 3.42 -12.33 -26.27
N SER A 70 4.13 -13.44 -26.53
CA SER A 70 3.90 -14.72 -25.83
C SER A 70 3.99 -14.62 -24.30
N LYS A 71 4.82 -13.72 -23.77
CA LYS A 71 4.99 -13.47 -22.32
C LYS A 71 4.04 -12.42 -21.75
N CYS A 72 3.32 -11.68 -22.59
CA CYS A 72 2.44 -10.62 -22.13
C CYS A 72 1.27 -11.17 -21.31
N CYS A 73 0.59 -12.23 -21.76
CA CYS A 73 -0.60 -12.70 -21.06
C CYS A 73 -0.32 -13.27 -19.68
N ASP A 74 0.81 -13.97 -19.50
CA ASP A 74 1.22 -14.47 -18.19
C ASP A 74 1.54 -13.32 -17.23
N ALA A 75 2.31 -12.33 -17.72
CA ALA A 75 2.67 -11.15 -16.95
C ALA A 75 1.44 -10.31 -16.58
N PHE A 76 0.59 -10.00 -17.56
CA PHE A 76 -0.65 -9.27 -17.38
C PHE A 76 -1.57 -9.95 -16.37
N SER A 77 -1.79 -11.26 -16.51
CA SER A 77 -2.68 -11.99 -15.60
C SER A 77 -2.09 -12.05 -14.18
N THR A 78 -0.77 -12.21 -14.05
CA THR A 78 -0.10 -12.18 -12.74
C THR A 78 -0.28 -10.82 -12.05
N THR A 79 -0.03 -9.72 -12.78
CA THR A 79 -0.18 -8.36 -12.26
C THR A 79 -1.63 -8.03 -11.94
N LEU A 80 -2.57 -8.33 -12.82
CA LEU A 80 -3.98 -7.99 -12.65
C LEU A 80 -4.62 -8.69 -11.44
N ASN A 81 -4.17 -9.91 -11.13
CA ASN A 81 -4.66 -10.70 -10.00
C ASN A 81 -3.82 -10.48 -8.71
N SER A 82 -2.83 -9.58 -8.74
CA SER A 82 -2.06 -9.21 -7.54
C SER A 82 -2.93 -8.36 -6.60
N ALA A 83 -2.53 -8.25 -5.32
CA ALA A 83 -3.19 -7.36 -4.37
C ALA A 83 -3.15 -5.88 -4.81
N SER A 84 -2.19 -5.54 -5.68
CA SER A 84 -1.95 -4.22 -6.25
C SER A 84 -2.31 -4.15 -7.74
N GLY A 85 -3.16 -5.06 -8.26
CA GLY A 85 -3.59 -5.04 -9.67
C GLY A 85 -4.28 -3.74 -10.10
N PHE A 86 -4.83 -2.96 -9.14
CA PHE A 86 -5.36 -1.61 -9.37
C PHE A 86 -4.33 -0.62 -9.91
N CYS A 87 -3.03 -0.91 -9.74
CA CYS A 87 -1.96 -0.07 -10.27
C CYS A 87 -1.93 -0.06 -11.81
N LEU A 88 -2.45 -1.10 -12.48
CA LEU A 88 -2.62 -1.07 -13.94
C LEU A 88 -3.52 0.08 -14.42
N CYS A 89 -4.40 0.59 -13.56
CA CYS A 89 -5.25 1.74 -13.88
C CYS A 89 -4.46 3.03 -14.12
N PHE A 90 -3.21 3.13 -13.67
CA PHE A 90 -2.37 4.27 -14.02
C PHE A 90 -2.05 4.30 -15.52
N LEU A 91 -1.98 3.14 -16.19
CA LEU A 91 -1.76 3.06 -17.64
C LEU A 91 -2.91 3.70 -18.44
N LEU A 92 -4.14 3.67 -17.92
CA LEU A 92 -5.30 4.32 -18.51
C LEU A 92 -5.38 5.81 -18.14
N ARG A 93 -5.15 6.14 -16.86
CA ARG A 93 -5.29 7.52 -16.34
C ARG A 93 -4.14 8.43 -16.79
N GLN A 94 -2.94 7.87 -16.95
CA GLN A 94 -1.72 8.58 -17.32
C GLN A 94 -1.01 7.83 -18.45
N PRO A 95 -1.56 7.83 -19.67
CA PRO A 95 -1.08 6.99 -20.77
C PRO A 95 0.34 7.33 -21.25
N ARG A 96 0.96 8.42 -20.76
CA ARG A 96 2.35 8.83 -21.04
C ARG A 96 3.31 8.61 -19.87
N MET A 97 2.88 7.97 -18.79
CA MET A 97 3.69 7.77 -17.58
C MET A 97 5.01 7.02 -17.83
N LEU A 98 5.07 6.19 -18.87
CA LEU A 98 6.25 5.41 -19.24
C LEU A 98 7.21 6.17 -20.17
N GLY A 99 6.98 7.47 -20.39
CA GLY A 99 7.76 8.30 -21.32
C GLY A 99 7.30 8.22 -22.78
N PHE A 100 6.32 7.38 -23.09
CA PHE A 100 5.68 7.27 -24.40
C PHE A 100 4.18 6.99 -24.26
N PRO A 101 3.35 7.34 -25.25
CA PRO A 101 1.91 7.09 -25.20
C PRO A 101 1.58 5.60 -25.35
N LEU A 102 0.65 5.13 -24.53
CA LEU A 102 -0.05 3.86 -24.70
C LEU A 102 -1.34 4.05 -25.52
N ASP A 103 -1.70 3.03 -26.28
CA ASP A 103 -3.01 2.90 -26.91
C ASP A 103 -3.99 2.28 -25.91
N GLU A 104 -4.89 3.11 -25.39
CA GLU A 104 -5.88 2.70 -24.39
C GLU A 104 -6.76 1.55 -24.88
N SER A 105 -7.13 1.55 -26.15
CA SER A 105 -7.98 0.51 -26.74
C SER A 105 -7.27 -0.84 -26.70
N LYS A 106 -5.96 -0.86 -26.99
CA LYS A 106 -5.12 -2.05 -26.89
C LYS A 106 -4.98 -2.52 -25.44
N VAL A 107 -4.74 -1.61 -24.48
CA VAL A 107 -4.68 -1.96 -23.04
C VAL A 107 -5.99 -2.60 -22.58
N LEU A 108 -7.12 -1.98 -22.94
CA LEU A 108 -8.47 -2.45 -22.57
C LEU A 108 -8.88 -3.76 -23.24
N SER A 109 -8.23 -4.13 -24.35
CA SER A 109 -8.44 -5.41 -25.04
C SER A 109 -7.68 -6.58 -24.43
N LEU A 110 -6.68 -6.35 -23.57
CA LEU A 110 -5.88 -7.44 -22.99
C LEU A 110 -6.71 -8.50 -22.21
N PRO A 111 -7.71 -8.13 -21.38
CA PRO A 111 -8.54 -9.12 -20.69
C PRO A 111 -9.25 -10.11 -21.62
N SER A 112 -9.61 -9.70 -22.85
CA SER A 112 -10.28 -10.58 -23.82
C SER A 112 -9.30 -11.33 -24.73
N LEU A 113 -8.14 -10.75 -25.01
CA LEU A 113 -7.10 -11.38 -25.83
C LEU A 113 -6.26 -12.40 -25.06
N CYS A 114 -6.15 -12.25 -23.73
CA CYS A 114 -5.44 -13.18 -22.89
C CYS A 114 -6.40 -14.25 -22.35
N PRO A 115 -6.15 -15.55 -22.62
CA PRO A 115 -7.12 -16.64 -22.40
C PRO A 115 -7.40 -16.99 -20.92
N GLN A 116 -6.83 -16.25 -19.97
CA GLN A 116 -7.07 -16.43 -18.54
C GLN A 116 -8.36 -15.73 -18.11
N ARG A 117 -9.02 -16.25 -17.07
CA ARG A 117 -10.22 -15.63 -16.49
C ARG A 117 -9.83 -14.35 -15.73
N ASN A 118 -9.56 -13.30 -16.48
CA ASN A 118 -9.15 -12.01 -15.96
C ASN A 118 -10.39 -11.15 -15.64
N PRO A 119 -10.38 -10.40 -14.52
CA PRO A 119 -11.42 -9.40 -14.28
C PRO A 119 -11.39 -8.33 -15.37
N SER A 120 -12.52 -7.65 -15.59
CA SER A 120 -12.56 -6.50 -16.50
C SER A 120 -11.69 -5.37 -15.94
N LEU A 121 -10.72 -4.91 -16.74
CA LEU A 121 -9.83 -3.81 -16.36
C LEU A 121 -10.63 -2.51 -16.16
N GLN A 122 -11.69 -2.28 -16.95
CA GLN A 122 -12.60 -1.15 -16.77
C GLN A 122 -13.35 -1.22 -15.44
N ALA A 123 -13.87 -2.40 -15.07
CA ALA A 123 -14.57 -2.56 -13.80
C ALA A 123 -13.62 -2.34 -12.61
N LEU A 124 -12.40 -2.85 -12.71
CA LEU A 124 -11.37 -2.70 -11.68
C LEU A 124 -10.95 -1.23 -11.49
N CYS A 125 -10.86 -0.47 -12.57
CA CYS A 125 -10.46 0.95 -12.53
C CYS A 125 -11.62 1.93 -12.29
N SER A 126 -12.88 1.47 -12.34
CA SER A 126 -14.05 2.30 -12.04
C SER A 126 -14.36 2.38 -10.54
N GLY A 127 -13.79 1.48 -9.73
CA GLY A 127 -14.00 1.42 -8.27
C GLY A 127 -12.96 2.16 -7.43
N SER A 128 -12.06 2.93 -8.05
CA SER A 128 -10.93 3.64 -7.41
C SER A 128 -10.98 5.14 -7.60
#